data_AF-A0A558HI15-F1
#
_entry.id   AF-A0A558HI15-F1
#
_cell.length_a   1.000
_cell.length_b   1.000
_cell.length_c   1.000
_cell.angle_alpha   90.00
_cell.angle_beta   90.00
_cell.angle_gamma   90.00
#
_symmetry.space_group_name_H-M   'P 1'
#
loop_
_entity.id
_entity.type
_entity.pdbx_description
1 polymer ?
#
loop_
_entity_poly.entity_id
_entity_poly.type
_entity_poly.pdbx_seq_one_letter_code
_entity_poly.pdbx_strand_id
1 'polypeptide(L)'
;MVLNQLVVEIHEEITDLVLPFATDTIECNINLNKTSHEFDYTAASIYKCEICSCNLELLARQALENSFKYLVEEYRSVLNYCLSNRTPDHEFFVARLPVTCTCGERYTTVFYTQFLTNGAVPQSFKEFLLADVEGVTLSSGLTGLFTKTEIMAFLEKLIIRWNLKASTIIIASPFVGHQYLSKEDKLRIWNWLLSQLDHRKTIFVTRTNTLNSYKNLLGDQEGINYEILKEYNLENRVVSANTKKNDFHAKFFAGLTDTNTEVLSGSANLVKGPSIENCSFHVDSRVSFEQRYWNQLNIKKVLQAAHPRYWLECYKSNHGWCTSLKSGTEV
;
A
#
# COMPACT_ATOMS: atom_id res chain seq x y z
N MET A 1 28.49 4.68 -0.14
CA MET A 1 27.67 5.90 -0.21
C MET A 1 27.62 6.29 -1.68
N VAL A 2 26.59 5.87 -2.40
CA VAL A 2 26.42 6.26 -3.81
C VAL A 2 25.82 7.66 -3.79
N LEU A 3 26.57 8.66 -4.25
CA LEU A 3 26.09 10.02 -4.41
C LEU A 3 25.02 9.99 -5.51
N ASN A 4 23.76 10.22 -5.14
CA ASN A 4 22.69 10.48 -6.10
C ASN A 4 22.96 11.87 -6.71
N GLN A 5 23.46 11.93 -7.94
CA GLN A 5 23.63 13.19 -8.67
C GLN A 5 22.43 13.40 -9.61
N LEU A 6 21.83 14.58 -9.54
CA LEU A 6 21.01 15.13 -10.61
C LEU A 6 21.95 15.97 -11.48
N VAL A 7 22.23 15.52 -12.71
CA VAL A 7 23.02 16.29 -13.68
C VAL A 7 22.04 16.99 -14.62
N VAL A 8 22.18 18.30 -14.78
CA VAL A 8 21.42 19.10 -15.76
C VAL A 8 22.46 19.75 -16.67
N GLU A 9 22.52 19.31 -17.93
CA GLU A 9 23.35 19.92 -18.98
C GLU A 9 22.47 20.79 -19.87
N ILE A 10 22.86 22.05 -20.07
CA ILE A 10 22.17 23.02 -20.93
C ILE A 10 23.07 23.27 -22.13
N HIS A 11 22.56 23.04 -23.34
CA HIS A 11 23.26 23.35 -24.59
C HIS A 11 22.46 24.38 -25.40
N GLU A 12 23.04 25.57 -25.61
CA GLU A 12 22.53 26.58 -26.53
C GLU A 12 23.41 26.62 -27.78
N GLU A 13 22.81 26.39 -28.96
CA GLU A 13 23.05 27.25 -30.14
C GLU A 13 21.99 27.00 -31.25
N ILE A 14 21.65 28.09 -31.95
CA ILE A 14 20.52 28.24 -32.87
C ILE A 14 20.99 28.06 -34.32
N THR A 15 20.27 27.30 -35.17
CA THR A 15 19.59 27.80 -36.40
C THR A 15 18.97 26.69 -37.26
N ASP A 16 17.79 27.06 -37.78
CA ASP A 16 17.05 26.62 -38.97
C ASP A 16 16.40 25.22 -39.03
N LEU A 17 15.07 25.26 -39.13
CA LEU A 17 14.11 24.14 -39.21
C LEU A 17 14.20 23.14 -38.04
N VAL A 18 14.00 23.66 -36.84
CA VAL A 18 14.25 22.87 -35.63
C VAL A 18 12.94 22.54 -34.96
N LEU A 19 12.45 21.30 -35.15
CA LEU A 19 11.65 20.63 -34.11
C LEU A 19 12.39 20.88 -32.80
N PRO A 20 11.77 21.40 -31.72
CA PRO A 20 12.49 21.76 -30.51
C PRO A 20 13.33 20.56 -30.05
N PHE A 21 14.65 20.65 -30.22
CA PHE A 21 15.55 19.67 -29.65
C PHE A 21 15.40 19.78 -28.14
N ALA A 22 15.36 18.65 -27.44
CA ALA A 22 15.42 18.64 -26.00
C ALA A 22 16.76 19.29 -25.58
N THR A 23 16.69 20.49 -25.01
CA THR A 23 17.85 21.24 -24.50
C THR A 23 18.29 20.75 -23.14
N ASP A 24 17.43 19.98 -22.47
CA ASP A 24 17.63 19.47 -21.12
C ASP A 24 17.47 17.94 -21.12
N THR A 25 18.46 17.24 -20.57
CA THR A 25 18.32 15.83 -20.19
C THR A 25 18.27 15.75 -18.67
N ILE A 26 17.14 15.32 -18.12
CA ILE A 26 17.00 15.06 -16.69
C ILE A 26 16.97 13.56 -16.46
N GLU A 27 18.05 13.05 -15.87
CA GLU A 27 18.12 11.67 -15.40
C GLU A 27 17.75 11.63 -13.90
N CYS A 28 16.54 11.17 -13.61
CA CYS A 28 16.13 10.89 -12.24
C CYS A 28 16.12 9.37 -12.01
N ASN A 29 17.19 8.86 -11.40
CA ASN A 29 17.33 7.42 -11.09
C ASN A 29 16.50 6.96 -9.88
N ILE A 30 15.58 7.80 -9.40
CA ILE A 30 14.75 7.52 -8.23
C ILE A 30 13.29 7.52 -8.66
N ASN A 31 12.67 6.33 -8.64
CA ASN A 31 11.22 6.25 -8.80
C ASN A 31 10.54 6.52 -7.44
N LEU A 32 10.23 7.79 -7.18
CA LEU A 32 9.54 8.24 -5.96
C LEU A 32 8.10 7.70 -5.84
N ASN A 33 7.55 7.10 -6.89
CA ASN A 33 6.19 6.55 -6.92
C ASN A 33 6.18 5.01 -6.84
N LYS A 34 7.35 4.37 -6.75
CA LYS A 34 7.47 2.91 -6.61
C LYS A 34 7.06 2.49 -5.19
N THR A 35 6.13 1.55 -5.11
CA THR A 35 5.80 0.90 -3.85
C THR A 35 6.82 -0.19 -3.51
N SER A 36 7.05 -0.42 -2.23
CA SER A 36 7.94 -1.46 -1.69
C SER A 36 7.25 -2.18 -0.55
N HIS A 37 6.14 -2.85 -0.88
CA HIS A 37 5.39 -3.64 0.08
C HIS A 37 6.15 -4.92 0.43
N GLU A 38 6.34 -5.16 1.72
CA GLU A 38 6.81 -6.42 2.27
C GLU A 38 5.95 -6.74 3.50
N PHE A 39 5.47 -7.98 3.61
CA PHE A 39 4.71 -8.40 4.78
C PHE A 39 5.67 -8.83 5.91
N ASP A 40 5.80 -8.01 6.95
CA ASP A 40 6.65 -8.33 8.10
C ASP A 40 5.97 -9.32 9.06
N TYR A 41 6.36 -10.59 8.95
CA TYR A 41 5.91 -11.69 9.80
C TYR A 41 6.51 -11.68 11.23
N THR A 42 7.48 -10.81 11.50
CA THR A 42 8.13 -10.67 12.82
C THR A 42 7.51 -9.56 13.66
N ALA A 43 6.85 -8.60 13.01
CA ALA A 43 6.11 -7.54 13.68
C ALA A 43 4.77 -8.03 14.27
N ALA A 44 4.10 -7.13 14.98
CA ALA A 44 2.83 -7.41 15.64
C ALA A 44 1.79 -7.95 14.63
N SER A 45 1.21 -9.12 14.96
CA SER A 45 0.27 -9.82 14.10
C SER A 45 -1.13 -9.22 14.16
N ILE A 46 -1.75 -9.05 12.99
CA ILE A 46 -3.16 -8.64 12.87
C ILE A 46 -4.09 -9.84 12.71
N TYR A 47 -3.56 -11.00 12.26
CA TYR A 47 -4.33 -12.22 12.08
C TYR A 47 -4.04 -13.24 13.19
N LYS A 48 -4.94 -13.30 14.17
CA LYS A 48 -4.88 -14.24 15.30
C LYS A 48 -6.13 -15.09 15.33
N CYS A 49 -5.97 -16.35 15.71
CA CYS A 49 -7.10 -17.24 15.97
C CYS A 49 -7.89 -16.72 17.18
N GLU A 50 -9.21 -16.56 17.05
CA GLU A 50 -10.06 -16.05 18.14
C GLU A 50 -10.15 -17.03 19.31
N ILE A 51 -9.99 -18.34 19.06
CA ILE A 51 -10.12 -19.38 20.08
C ILE A 51 -8.84 -19.53 20.92
N CYS A 52 -7.68 -19.62 20.26
CA CYS A 52 -6.41 -19.93 20.95
C CYS A 52 -5.34 -18.83 20.83
N SER A 53 -5.66 -17.68 20.21
CA SER A 53 -4.74 -16.56 19.99
C SER A 53 -3.47 -16.90 19.20
N CYS A 54 -3.42 -18.07 18.55
CA CYS A 54 -2.30 -18.48 17.70
C CYS A 54 -2.10 -17.49 16.55
N ASN A 55 -0.84 -17.17 16.23
CA ASN A 55 -0.49 -16.30 15.12
C ASN A 55 -0.74 -17.02 13.78
N LEU A 56 -1.81 -16.64 13.10
CA LEU A 56 -2.20 -17.25 11.82
C LEU A 56 -1.29 -16.80 10.67
N GLU A 57 -0.58 -15.69 10.79
CA GLU A 57 0.34 -15.19 9.76
C GLU A 57 1.51 -16.15 9.51
N LEU A 58 2.03 -16.78 10.56
CA LEU A 58 3.12 -17.76 10.43
C LEU A 58 2.64 -19.06 9.78
N LEU A 59 1.43 -19.51 10.13
CA LEU A 59 0.79 -20.66 9.49
C LEU A 59 0.49 -20.38 8.02
N ALA A 60 0.02 -19.17 7.71
CA ALA A 60 -0.21 -18.70 6.35
C ALA A 60 1.08 -18.73 5.52
N ARG A 61 2.17 -18.18 6.06
CA ARG A 61 3.48 -18.18 5.41
C ARG A 61 3.96 -19.60 5.10
N GLN A 62 3.83 -20.52 6.05
CA GLN A 62 4.21 -21.91 5.85
C GLN A 62 3.35 -22.58 4.77
N ALA A 63 2.05 -22.31 4.75
CA ALA A 63 1.15 -22.85 3.72
C ALA A 63 1.50 -22.32 2.32
N LEU A 64 1.87 -21.04 2.21
CA LEU A 64 2.35 -20.42 0.98
C LEU A 64 3.65 -21.06 0.50
N GLU A 65 4.65 -21.20 1.38
CA GLU A 65 5.94 -21.81 1.06
C GLU A 65 5.77 -23.24 0.53
N ASN A 66 4.93 -24.05 1.20
CA ASN A 66 4.63 -25.42 0.78
C ASN A 66 3.87 -25.51 -0.56
N SER A 67 3.13 -24.46 -0.91
CA SER A 67 2.28 -24.42 -2.10
C SER A 67 2.92 -23.71 -3.29
N PHE A 68 4.04 -23.01 -3.07
CA PHE A 68 4.61 -22.04 -4.02
C PHE A 68 4.85 -22.62 -5.42
N LYS A 69 5.40 -23.85 -5.51
CA LYS A 69 5.66 -24.48 -6.82
C LYS A 69 4.41 -24.61 -7.68
N TYR A 70 3.27 -24.94 -7.07
CA TYR A 70 2.00 -25.11 -7.77
C TYR A 70 1.40 -23.76 -8.17
N LEU A 71 1.56 -22.73 -7.32
CA LEU A 71 1.14 -21.37 -7.65
C LEU A 71 1.90 -20.82 -8.86
N VAL A 72 3.20 -21.12 -8.97
CA VAL A 72 4.02 -20.70 -10.12
C VAL A 72 3.63 -21.47 -11.39
N GLU A 73 3.34 -22.76 -11.30
CA GLU A 73 2.82 -23.56 -12.42
C GLU A 73 1.50 -22.98 -12.95
N GLU A 74 0.57 -22.68 -12.05
CA GLU A 74 -0.71 -22.05 -12.38
C GLU A 74 -0.53 -20.64 -12.95
N TYR A 75 0.35 -19.82 -12.37
CA TYR A 75 0.69 -18.49 -12.87
C TYR A 75 1.21 -18.57 -14.32
N ARG A 76 2.11 -19.51 -14.64
CA ARG A 76 2.62 -19.71 -16.00
C ARG A 76 1.52 -20.15 -16.96
N SER A 77 0.67 -21.09 -16.53
CA SER A 77 -0.44 -21.59 -17.33
C SER A 77 -1.39 -20.46 -17.74
N VAL A 78 -1.82 -19.66 -16.76
CA VAL A 78 -2.74 -18.54 -17.01
C VAL A 78 -2.08 -17.38 -17.74
N LEU A 79 -0.78 -17.13 -17.53
CA LEU A 79 -0.01 -16.16 -18.31
C LEU A 79 0.01 -16.54 -19.80
N ASN A 80 0.33 -17.80 -20.11
CA ASN A 80 0.30 -18.29 -21.50
C ASN A 80 -1.10 -18.16 -22.11
N TYR A 81 -2.15 -18.47 -21.34
CA TYR A 81 -3.53 -18.27 -21.77
C TYR A 81 -3.83 -16.80 -22.08
N CYS A 82 -3.47 -15.86 -21.19
CA CYS A 82 -3.71 -14.43 -21.37
C CYS A 82 -2.89 -13.85 -22.53
N LEU A 83 -1.67 -14.33 -22.76
CA LEU A 83 -0.86 -13.92 -23.92
C LEU A 83 -1.39 -14.45 -25.25
N SER A 84 -2.03 -15.62 -25.24
CA SER A 84 -2.57 -16.26 -26.45
C SER A 84 -3.98 -15.80 -26.81
N ASN A 85 -4.69 -15.15 -25.89
CA ASN A 85 -6.09 -14.78 -26.05
C ASN A 85 -6.29 -13.28 -25.78
N ARG A 86 -7.40 -12.72 -26.27
CA ARG A 86 -7.82 -11.37 -25.88
C ARG A 86 -8.50 -11.44 -24.52
N THR A 87 -7.73 -11.21 -23.46
CA THR A 87 -8.24 -11.11 -22.08
C THR A 87 -8.18 -9.67 -21.60
N PRO A 88 -9.00 -9.28 -20.60
CA PRO A 88 -8.82 -7.99 -19.92
C PRO A 88 -7.46 -7.92 -19.20
N ASP A 89 -7.05 -6.71 -18.84
CA ASP A 89 -5.88 -6.49 -17.99
C ASP A 89 -6.19 -6.92 -16.56
N HIS A 90 -5.59 -8.03 -16.13
CA HIS A 90 -5.72 -8.53 -14.77
C HIS A 90 -4.68 -7.85 -13.87
N GLU A 91 -5.12 -7.27 -12.76
CA GLU A 91 -4.24 -6.55 -11.84
C GLU A 91 -3.39 -7.49 -10.98
N PHE A 92 -4.02 -8.55 -10.48
CA PHE A 92 -3.46 -9.41 -9.44
C PHE A 92 -3.63 -10.90 -9.76
N PHE A 93 -2.65 -11.67 -9.31
CA PHE A 93 -2.77 -13.11 -9.13
C PHE A 93 -2.94 -13.38 -7.63
N VAL A 94 -4.10 -13.92 -7.26
CA VAL A 94 -4.58 -14.12 -5.89
C VAL A 94 -4.57 -15.61 -5.57
N ALA A 95 -3.89 -16.01 -4.50
CA ALA A 95 -3.82 -17.40 -4.06
C ALA A 95 -4.62 -17.58 -2.76
N ARG A 96 -5.58 -18.51 -2.77
CA ARG A 96 -6.40 -18.87 -1.62
C ARG A 96 -5.96 -20.22 -1.05
N LEU A 97 -5.40 -20.21 0.16
CA LEU A 97 -4.77 -21.38 0.76
C LEU A 97 -5.46 -21.76 2.07
N PRO A 98 -5.97 -23.00 2.21
CA PRO A 98 -6.55 -23.44 3.46
C PRO A 98 -5.46 -23.62 4.51
N VAL A 99 -5.70 -23.15 5.72
CA VAL A 99 -4.84 -23.37 6.89
C VAL A 99 -5.67 -23.89 8.05
N THR A 100 -5.08 -24.77 8.86
CA THR A 100 -5.71 -25.27 10.08
C THR A 100 -4.90 -24.79 11.27
N CYS A 101 -5.57 -24.13 12.20
CA CYS A 101 -4.99 -23.66 13.44
C CYS A 101 -4.69 -24.82 14.38
N THR A 102 -3.81 -24.62 15.36
CA THR A 102 -3.46 -25.61 16.38
C THR A 102 -4.65 -26.06 17.24
N CYS A 103 -5.70 -25.24 17.32
CA CYS A 103 -6.96 -25.61 17.99
C CYS A 103 -7.93 -26.42 17.12
N GLY A 104 -7.60 -26.68 15.85
CA GLY A 104 -8.44 -27.40 14.90
C GLY A 104 -9.32 -26.52 14.00
N GLU A 105 -9.45 -25.22 14.31
CA GLU A 105 -10.20 -24.28 13.47
C GLU A 105 -9.58 -24.12 12.08
N ARG A 106 -10.45 -23.97 11.08
CA ARG A 106 -10.07 -23.85 9.67
C ARG A 106 -10.24 -22.42 9.18
N TYR A 107 -9.23 -21.93 8.50
CA TYR A 107 -9.20 -20.60 7.90
C TYR A 107 -8.78 -20.69 6.43
N THR A 108 -9.10 -19.66 5.66
CA THR A 108 -8.57 -19.49 4.30
C THR A 108 -7.68 -18.27 4.28
N THR A 109 -6.41 -18.44 3.93
CA THR A 109 -5.47 -17.33 3.78
C THR A 109 -5.51 -16.83 2.34
N VAL A 110 -5.47 -15.52 2.16
CA VAL A 110 -5.54 -14.85 0.86
C VAL A 110 -4.22 -14.12 0.63
N PHE A 111 -3.43 -14.65 -0.29
CA PHE A 111 -2.20 -14.06 -0.76
C PHE A 111 -2.40 -13.41 -2.13
N TYR A 112 -1.59 -12.42 -2.47
CA TYR A 112 -1.60 -11.87 -3.82
C TYR A 112 -0.23 -11.37 -4.25
N THR A 113 -0.03 -11.33 -5.56
CA THR A 113 1.08 -10.62 -6.20
C THR A 113 0.56 -9.89 -7.44
N GLN A 114 1.33 -8.93 -7.95
CA GLN A 114 0.98 -8.25 -9.20
C GLN A 114 1.01 -9.26 -10.35
N PHE A 115 -0.02 -9.26 -11.18
CA PHE A 115 -0.01 -10.04 -12.40
C PHE A 115 0.61 -9.22 -13.54
N LEU A 116 1.70 -9.72 -14.10
CA LEU A 116 2.45 -9.06 -15.16
C LEU A 116 2.35 -9.88 -16.45
N THR A 117 1.83 -9.26 -17.51
CA THR A 117 1.73 -9.85 -18.86
C THR A 117 3.01 -9.65 -19.68
N ASN A 118 4.13 -9.29 -19.05
CA ASN A 118 5.42 -9.04 -19.71
C ASN A 118 6.35 -10.27 -19.75
N GLY A 119 5.84 -11.46 -19.41
CA GLY A 119 6.63 -12.70 -19.34
C GLY A 119 7.31 -12.94 -17.99
N ALA A 120 7.31 -11.96 -17.09
CA ALA A 120 7.82 -12.15 -15.73
C ALA A 120 6.90 -13.08 -14.93
N VAL A 121 7.51 -14.02 -14.21
CA VAL A 121 6.82 -14.92 -13.29
C VAL A 121 7.44 -14.78 -11.90
N PRO A 122 6.67 -14.97 -10.81
CA PRO A 122 7.21 -14.92 -9.47
C PRO A 122 8.36 -15.91 -9.29
N GLN A 123 9.49 -15.44 -8.72
CA GLN A 123 10.70 -16.23 -8.48
C GLN A 123 10.77 -16.74 -7.03
N SER A 124 10.14 -16.03 -6.10
CA SER A 124 10.11 -16.37 -4.69
C SER A 124 8.70 -16.25 -4.10
N PHE A 125 8.36 -17.11 -3.14
CA PHE A 125 7.13 -16.98 -2.37
C PHE A 125 7.05 -15.64 -1.61
N LYS A 126 8.20 -14.98 -1.36
CA LYS A 126 8.26 -13.66 -0.72
C LYS A 126 7.64 -12.55 -1.58
N GLU A 127 7.43 -12.78 -2.88
CA GLU A 127 6.75 -11.84 -3.77
C GLU A 127 5.22 -11.85 -3.61
N PHE A 128 4.69 -12.80 -2.81
CA PHE A 128 3.28 -12.85 -2.45
C PHE A 128 3.06 -12.17 -1.09
N LEU A 129 2.10 -11.26 -1.06
CA LEU A 129 1.70 -10.49 0.11
C LEU A 129 0.45 -11.10 0.75
N LEU A 130 0.45 -11.24 2.08
CA LEU A 130 -0.73 -11.70 2.83
C LEU A 130 -1.75 -10.57 2.95
N ALA A 131 -2.87 -10.67 2.23
CA ALA A 131 -3.93 -9.67 2.26
C ALA A 131 -5.03 -9.99 3.27
N ASP A 132 -5.36 -11.26 3.49
CA ASP A 132 -6.45 -11.66 4.39
C ASP A 132 -6.24 -13.04 5.01
N VAL A 133 -6.92 -13.27 6.14
CA VAL A 133 -7.20 -14.59 6.69
C VAL A 133 -8.70 -14.64 6.97
N GLU A 134 -9.45 -15.23 6.05
CA GLU A 134 -10.91 -15.31 6.12
C GLU A 134 -11.34 -16.10 7.36
N GLY A 135 -12.38 -15.58 8.04
CA GLY A 135 -12.85 -16.09 9.32
C GLY A 135 -12.23 -15.41 10.55
N VAL A 136 -11.30 -14.46 10.37
CA VAL A 136 -10.74 -13.66 11.47
C VAL A 136 -11.45 -12.31 11.58
N THR A 137 -11.90 -11.95 12.79
CA THR A 137 -12.41 -10.61 13.09
C THR A 137 -11.26 -9.70 13.57
N LEU A 138 -10.86 -8.73 12.75
CA LEU A 138 -9.75 -7.82 13.07
C LEU A 138 -10.04 -6.85 14.24
N SER A 139 -11.30 -6.48 14.48
CA SER A 139 -11.65 -5.47 15.48
C SER A 139 -11.23 -5.84 16.91
N SER A 140 -11.28 -7.13 17.26
CA SER A 140 -10.88 -7.66 18.56
C SER A 140 -9.37 -7.58 18.78
N GLY A 141 -8.57 -7.77 17.72
CA GLY A 141 -7.11 -7.75 17.77
C GLY A 141 -6.49 -6.36 17.65
N LEU A 142 -7.21 -5.39 17.07
CA LEU A 142 -6.69 -4.06 16.71
C LEU A 142 -7.32 -2.90 17.50
N THR A 143 -8.12 -3.21 18.52
CA THR A 143 -8.72 -2.21 19.42
C THR A 143 -8.16 -2.35 20.82
N GLY A 144 -7.64 -1.27 21.39
CA GLY A 144 -7.02 -1.25 22.71
C GLY A 144 -5.81 -0.32 22.81
N LEU A 145 -4.94 -0.62 23.77
CA LEU A 145 -3.70 0.11 24.02
C LEU A 145 -2.51 -0.62 23.40
N PHE A 146 -1.75 0.08 22.56
CA PHE A 146 -0.60 -0.49 21.85
C PHE A 146 0.53 0.53 21.79
N THR A 147 1.75 0.06 21.64
CA THR A 147 2.87 0.94 21.31
C THR A 147 2.68 1.56 19.92
N LYS A 148 3.27 2.73 19.68
CA LYS A 148 3.33 3.33 18.34
C LYS A 148 3.93 2.37 17.31
N THR A 149 4.94 1.60 17.68
CA THR A 149 5.55 0.60 16.80
C THR A 149 4.55 -0.47 16.35
N GLU A 150 3.74 -1.00 17.27
CA GLU A 150 2.69 -1.97 16.94
C GLU A 150 1.61 -1.37 16.03
N ILE A 151 1.15 -0.14 16.31
CA ILE A 151 0.15 0.53 15.47
C ILE A 151 0.68 0.78 14.06
N MET A 152 1.95 1.15 13.90
CA MET A 152 2.55 1.29 12.57
C MET A 152 2.66 -0.05 11.85
N ALA A 153 2.97 -1.15 12.56
CA ALA A 153 2.94 -2.49 11.97
C ALA A 153 1.53 -2.92 11.54
N PHE A 154 0.51 -2.58 12.34
CA PHE A 154 -0.89 -2.81 11.96
C PHE A 154 -1.24 -2.03 10.70
N LEU A 155 -0.85 -0.75 10.63
CA LEU A 155 -1.09 0.10 9.47
C LEU A 155 -0.39 -0.44 8.21
N GLU A 156 0.87 -0.88 8.29
CA GLU A 156 1.59 -1.50 7.17
C GLU A 156 0.81 -2.71 6.61
N LYS A 157 0.40 -3.63 7.49
CA LYS A 157 -0.34 -4.83 7.11
C LYS A 157 -1.73 -4.52 6.56
N LEU A 158 -2.41 -3.52 7.13
CA LEU A 158 -3.70 -3.04 6.62
C LEU A 158 -3.54 -2.35 5.26
N ILE A 159 -2.48 -1.59 5.02
CA ILE A 159 -2.22 -1.00 3.70
C ILE A 159 -2.00 -2.10 2.65
N ILE A 160 -1.26 -3.17 2.97
CA ILE A 160 -1.12 -4.35 2.10
C ILE A 160 -2.50 -4.95 1.78
N ARG A 161 -3.30 -5.23 2.81
CA ARG A 161 -4.69 -5.70 2.66
C ARG A 161 -5.53 -4.79 1.76
N TRP A 162 -5.49 -3.48 2.02
CA TRP A 162 -6.29 -2.50 1.30
C TRP A 162 -5.83 -2.32 -0.15
N ASN A 163 -4.55 -2.54 -0.46
CA ASN A 163 -4.10 -2.53 -1.85
C ASN A 163 -4.79 -3.64 -2.67
N LEU A 164 -5.08 -4.79 -2.06
CA LEU A 164 -5.89 -5.83 -2.70
C LEU A 164 -7.38 -5.46 -2.75
N LYS A 165 -7.97 -5.13 -1.60
CA LYS A 165 -9.44 -5.09 -1.43
C LYS A 165 -10.07 -3.72 -1.72
N ALA A 166 -9.37 -2.64 -1.43
CA ALA A 166 -9.92 -1.28 -1.49
C ALA A 166 -9.76 -0.65 -2.88
N SER A 167 -10.73 0.20 -3.21
CA SER A 167 -10.69 1.11 -4.35
C SER A 167 -9.93 2.40 -4.01
N THR A 168 -10.06 2.86 -2.76
CA THR A 168 -9.40 4.07 -2.24
C THR A 168 -8.80 3.79 -0.87
N ILE A 169 -7.59 4.29 -0.63
CA ILE A 169 -6.92 4.26 0.66
C ILE A 169 -6.81 5.70 1.17
N ILE A 170 -7.26 5.97 2.38
CA ILE A 170 -7.13 7.29 3.00
C ILE A 170 -6.14 7.19 4.15
N ILE A 171 -5.13 8.06 4.13
CA ILE A 171 -4.16 8.19 5.22
C ILE A 171 -4.25 9.63 5.73
N ALA A 172 -4.89 9.82 6.89
CA ALA A 172 -5.08 11.13 7.48
C ALA A 172 -4.30 11.26 8.80
N SER A 173 -3.28 12.11 8.81
CA SER A 173 -2.51 12.42 10.02
C SER A 173 -1.95 13.86 9.96
N PRO A 174 -2.11 14.67 11.02
CA PRO A 174 -1.59 16.03 11.03
C PRO A 174 -0.05 16.08 11.01
N PHE A 175 0.60 15.03 11.51
CA PHE A 175 2.05 14.95 11.67
C PHE A 175 2.62 13.64 11.14
N VAL A 176 3.83 13.72 10.59
CA VAL A 176 4.69 12.58 10.20
C VAL A 176 6.02 12.77 10.95
N GLY A 177 6.39 11.82 11.79
CA GLY A 177 7.47 12.00 12.76
C GLY A 177 7.09 12.91 13.94
N HIS A 178 8.10 13.28 14.73
CA HIS A 178 7.98 14.28 15.80
C HIS A 178 9.14 15.30 15.77
N GLN A 179 8.97 16.43 16.46
CA GLN A 179 9.90 17.56 16.37
C GLN A 179 11.34 17.21 16.78
N TYR A 180 11.50 16.33 17.78
CA TYR A 180 12.81 15.91 18.31
C TYR A 180 13.61 14.93 17.44
N LEU A 181 13.06 14.45 16.30
CA LEU A 181 13.81 13.59 15.39
C LEU A 181 14.84 14.40 14.60
N SER A 182 15.97 13.75 14.29
CA SER A 182 16.95 14.26 13.33
C SER A 182 16.32 14.45 11.95
N LYS A 183 16.95 15.27 11.08
CA LYS A 183 16.47 15.45 9.70
C LYS A 183 16.47 14.11 8.94
N GLU A 184 17.52 13.31 9.12
CA GLU A 184 17.67 11.97 8.55
C GLU A 184 16.53 11.04 8.99
N ASP A 185 16.24 10.95 10.30
CA ASP A 185 15.16 10.09 10.80
C ASP A 185 13.80 10.53 10.29
N LYS A 186 13.55 11.84 10.18
CA LYS A 186 12.32 12.39 9.60
C LYS A 186 12.18 11.95 8.14
N LEU A 187 13.24 12.10 7.36
CA LEU A 187 13.24 11.68 5.95
C LEU A 187 13.05 10.16 5.82
N ARG A 188 13.67 9.36 6.69
CA ARG A 188 13.49 7.90 6.72
C ARG A 188 12.03 7.51 6.95
N ILE A 189 11.33 8.20 7.86
CA ILE A 189 9.89 7.97 8.08
C ILE A 189 9.07 8.35 6.85
N TRP A 190 9.39 9.47 6.18
CA TRP A 190 8.71 9.84 4.95
C TRP A 190 8.93 8.82 3.84
N ASN A 191 10.17 8.38 3.61
CA ASN A 191 10.50 7.39 2.60
C ASN A 191 9.81 6.06 2.89
N TRP A 192 9.81 5.63 4.15
CA TRP A 192 9.04 4.47 4.58
C TRP A 192 7.55 4.65 4.25
N LEU A 193 6.92 5.72 4.74
CA LEU A 193 5.49 5.96 4.53
C LEU A 193 5.14 5.94 3.04
N LEU A 194 5.82 6.74 2.23
CA LEU A 194 5.54 6.90 0.80
C LEU A 194 5.79 5.60 0.01
N SER A 195 6.75 4.78 0.43
CA SER A 195 6.97 3.45 -0.18
C SER A 195 5.80 2.49 0.04
N GLN A 196 4.92 2.74 1.02
CA GLN A 196 3.74 1.91 1.25
C GLN A 196 2.51 2.39 0.47
N LEU A 197 2.52 3.59 -0.11
CA LEU A 197 1.30 4.22 -0.64
C LEU A 197 1.26 4.13 -2.17
N ASP A 198 0.30 3.37 -2.71
CA ASP A 198 0.01 3.41 -4.15
C ASP A 198 -0.66 4.74 -4.49
N HIS A 199 0.02 5.57 -5.27
CA HIS A 199 -0.46 6.89 -5.67
C HIS A 199 -1.76 6.89 -6.49
N ARG A 200 -2.14 5.75 -7.07
CA ARG A 200 -3.39 5.61 -7.82
C ARG A 200 -4.60 5.40 -6.91
N LYS A 201 -4.38 4.84 -5.72
CA LYS A 201 -5.44 4.53 -4.74
C LYS A 201 -5.41 5.45 -3.53
N THR A 202 -4.27 6.06 -3.21
CA THR A 202 -4.06 6.72 -1.92
C THR A 202 -4.39 8.20 -1.97
N ILE A 203 -5.21 8.65 -1.02
CA ILE A 203 -5.39 10.05 -0.65
C ILE A 203 -4.71 10.28 0.69
N PHE A 204 -3.64 11.07 0.67
CA PHE A 204 -2.91 11.44 1.88
C PHE A 204 -3.32 12.84 2.34
N VAL A 205 -3.82 12.94 3.57
CA VAL A 205 -4.27 14.18 4.21
C VAL A 205 -3.31 14.55 5.33
N THR A 206 -2.65 15.69 5.19
CA THR A 206 -1.77 16.24 6.23
C THR A 206 -1.80 17.76 6.28
N ARG A 207 -1.11 18.35 7.27
CA ARG A 207 -1.00 19.81 7.41
C ARG A 207 -0.02 20.38 6.39
N THR A 208 -0.24 21.62 6.00
CA THR A 208 0.62 22.34 5.05
C THR A 208 2.08 22.36 5.51
N ASN A 209 2.32 22.68 6.79
CA ASN A 209 3.66 22.75 7.35
C ASN A 209 4.36 21.38 7.36
N THR A 210 3.62 20.30 7.65
CA THR A 210 4.13 18.93 7.62
C THR A 210 4.60 18.56 6.21
N LEU A 211 3.83 18.94 5.18
CA LEU A 211 4.21 18.70 3.79
C LEU A 211 5.41 19.56 3.35
N ASN A 212 5.42 20.85 3.70
CA ASN A 212 6.53 21.75 3.36
C ASN A 212 7.83 21.31 4.06
N SER A 213 7.72 20.79 5.28
CA SER A 213 8.85 20.17 5.99
C SER A 213 9.45 19.01 5.19
N TYR A 214 8.64 18.14 4.57
CA TYR A 214 9.14 17.07 3.70
C TYR A 214 9.86 17.61 2.46
N LYS A 215 9.26 18.58 1.76
CA LYS A 215 9.89 19.19 0.58
C LYS A 215 11.27 19.77 0.89
N ASN A 216 11.40 20.45 2.02
CA ASN A 216 12.67 21.01 2.46
C ASN A 216 13.68 19.91 2.86
N LEU A 217 13.22 18.83 3.50
CA LEU A 217 14.08 17.68 3.84
C LEU A 217 14.69 17.01 2.62
N LEU A 218 13.95 16.91 1.50
CA LEU A 218 14.49 16.37 0.24
C LEU A 218 15.68 17.20 -0.27
N GLY A 219 15.56 18.54 -0.26
CA GLY A 219 16.65 19.43 -0.65
C GLY A 219 17.83 19.34 0.32
N ASP A 220 17.54 19.39 1.63
CA ASP A 220 18.56 19.42 2.68
C ASP A 220 19.37 18.13 2.84
N GLN A 221 18.80 16.96 2.51
CA GLN A 221 19.42 15.66 2.78
C GLN A 221 19.84 14.91 1.51
N GLU A 222 19.08 15.05 0.42
CA GLU A 222 19.33 14.32 -0.83
C GLU A 222 19.78 15.26 -1.95
N GLY A 223 19.80 16.59 -1.73
CA GLY A 223 20.08 17.56 -2.78
C GLY A 223 18.98 17.64 -3.85
N ILE A 224 17.80 17.09 -3.56
CA ILE A 224 16.71 16.97 -4.53
C ILE A 224 15.79 18.21 -4.43
N ASN A 225 15.74 18.99 -5.50
CA ASN A 225 14.82 20.12 -5.59
C ASN A 225 13.41 19.63 -5.97
N TYR A 226 12.48 19.72 -5.02
CA TYR A 226 11.09 19.29 -5.23
C TYR A 226 10.38 20.06 -6.37
N GLU A 227 10.65 21.35 -6.55
CA GLU A 227 9.96 22.12 -7.57
C GLU A 227 10.43 21.73 -8.98
N ILE A 228 11.70 21.30 -9.14
CA ILE A 228 12.19 20.68 -10.38
C ILE A 228 11.47 19.35 -10.60
N LEU A 229 11.40 18.47 -9.59
CA LEU A 229 10.67 17.20 -9.73
C LEU A 229 9.24 17.42 -10.22
N LYS A 230 8.56 18.43 -9.67
CA LYS A 230 7.19 18.79 -10.02
C LYS A 230 7.06 19.33 -11.45
N GLU A 231 8.00 20.14 -11.91
CA GLU A 231 8.03 20.65 -13.30
C GLU A 231 8.04 19.50 -14.32
N TYR A 232 8.75 18.42 -14.00
CA TYR A 232 8.90 17.25 -14.86
C TYR A 232 7.94 16.09 -14.52
N ASN A 233 6.98 16.28 -13.61
CA ASN A 233 6.04 15.25 -13.13
C ASN A 233 6.73 13.99 -12.54
N LEU A 234 7.90 14.17 -11.92
CA LEU A 234 8.73 13.15 -11.29
C LEU A 234 8.57 13.11 -9.77
N GLU A 235 7.80 14.03 -9.19
CA GLU A 235 7.54 14.06 -7.76
C GLU A 235 6.70 12.87 -7.30
N ASN A 236 6.71 12.61 -5.98
CA ASN A 236 5.79 11.65 -5.41
C ASN A 236 4.34 12.15 -5.55
N ARG A 237 3.52 11.39 -6.28
CA ARG A 237 2.17 11.76 -6.66
C ARG A 237 1.19 11.79 -5.49
N VAL A 238 1.44 10.99 -4.43
CA VAL A 238 0.65 11.04 -3.18
C VAL A 238 0.79 12.40 -2.52
N VAL A 239 2.02 12.94 -2.47
CA VAL A 239 2.32 14.26 -1.93
C VAL A 239 1.84 15.38 -2.86
N SER A 240 1.97 15.20 -4.18
CA SER A 240 1.56 16.17 -5.20
C SER A 240 0.07 16.46 -5.20
N ALA A 241 -0.76 15.49 -4.79
CA ALA A 241 -2.22 15.61 -4.72
C ALA A 241 -2.68 16.73 -3.78
N ASN A 242 -1.75 17.27 -2.95
CA ASN A 242 -1.89 18.51 -2.19
C ASN A 242 -3.18 18.58 -1.36
N THR A 243 -3.63 17.44 -0.87
CA THR A 243 -4.86 17.31 -0.10
C THR A 243 -4.57 17.75 1.33
N LYS A 244 -4.55 19.06 1.55
CA LYS A 244 -4.15 19.69 2.81
C LYS A 244 -5.35 20.10 3.65
N LYS A 245 -5.22 19.93 4.96
CA LYS A 245 -6.14 20.46 5.97
C LYS A 245 -5.30 20.94 7.15
N ASN A 246 -5.47 22.19 7.58
CA ASN A 246 -4.62 22.75 8.65
C ASN A 246 -5.28 22.61 10.03
N ASP A 247 -6.59 22.75 10.07
CA ASP A 247 -7.48 22.65 11.23
C ASP A 247 -8.00 21.21 11.40
N PHE A 248 -7.09 20.24 11.48
CA PHE A 248 -7.42 18.90 11.95
C PHE A 248 -6.34 18.33 12.85
N HIS A 249 -6.75 17.49 13.80
CA HIS A 249 -5.85 16.73 14.69
C HIS A 249 -6.18 15.24 14.72
N ALA A 250 -7.23 14.81 14.02
CA ALA A 250 -7.62 13.41 13.90
C ALA A 250 -6.50 12.59 13.24
N LYS A 251 -6.29 11.36 13.72
CA LYS A 251 -5.49 10.36 13.01
C LYS A 251 -6.39 9.18 12.69
N PHE A 252 -6.57 8.93 11.41
CA PHE A 252 -7.29 7.76 10.94
C PHE A 252 -6.76 7.31 9.58
N PHE A 253 -6.91 6.04 9.34
CA PHE A 253 -6.44 5.35 8.15
C PHE A 253 -7.57 4.44 7.70
N ALA A 254 -7.91 4.47 6.42
CA ALA A 254 -9.07 3.73 5.94
C ALA A 254 -8.84 3.10 4.57
N GLY A 255 -9.37 1.88 4.40
CA GLY A 255 -9.52 1.23 3.11
C GLY A 255 -10.99 1.19 2.72
N LEU A 256 -11.34 1.87 1.62
CA LEU A 256 -12.71 1.99 1.14
C LEU A 256 -12.94 1.03 -0.02
N THR A 257 -13.89 0.12 0.17
CA THR A 257 -14.47 -0.67 -0.92
C THR A 257 -15.68 0.07 -1.50
N ASP A 258 -16.51 -0.59 -2.30
CA ASP A 258 -17.76 0.02 -2.76
C ASP A 258 -18.81 0.08 -1.66
N THR A 259 -18.88 -0.99 -0.87
CA THR A 259 -19.93 -1.17 0.12
C THR A 259 -19.49 -0.77 1.53
N ASN A 260 -18.24 -1.05 1.85
CA ASN A 260 -17.73 -0.99 3.21
C ASN A 260 -16.45 -0.15 3.31
N THR A 261 -16.07 0.16 4.54
CA THR A 261 -14.83 0.86 4.86
C THR A 261 -14.25 0.26 6.12
N GLU A 262 -13.01 -0.21 6.03
CA GLU A 262 -12.21 -0.59 7.19
C GLU A 262 -11.49 0.66 7.71
N VAL A 263 -11.60 0.96 9.00
CA VAL A 263 -11.05 2.18 9.61
C VAL A 263 -10.18 1.81 10.81
N LEU A 264 -8.89 2.15 10.73
CA LEU A 264 -7.97 2.20 11.86
C LEU A 264 -7.88 3.65 12.35
N SER A 265 -8.19 3.92 13.61
CA SER A 265 -8.15 5.27 14.17
C SER A 265 -7.58 5.27 15.59
N GLY A 266 -7.03 6.42 16.02
CA GLY A 266 -6.41 6.48 17.33
C GLY A 266 -5.66 7.78 17.61
N SER A 267 -4.81 7.74 18.63
CA SER A 267 -3.99 8.88 19.07
C SER A 267 -2.58 8.90 18.47
N ALA A 268 -2.13 7.80 17.87
CA ALA A 268 -0.81 7.69 17.24
C ALA A 268 -0.69 8.52 15.95
N ASN A 269 0.33 9.38 15.89
CA ASN A 269 0.80 9.95 14.61
C ASN A 269 1.66 8.93 13.85
N LEU A 270 2.04 9.25 12.61
CA LEU A 270 2.86 8.42 11.74
C LEU A 270 4.33 8.42 12.17
N VAL A 271 4.67 7.63 13.20
CA VAL A 271 6.02 7.44 13.73
C VAL A 271 6.07 6.19 14.61
N LYS A 272 7.17 5.42 14.54
CA LYS A 272 7.42 4.26 15.42
C LYS A 272 7.95 4.72 16.79
N GLY A 273 7.73 3.94 17.85
CA GLY A 273 8.21 4.27 19.19
C GLY A 273 7.55 3.46 20.31
N PRO A 274 8.11 3.52 21.53
CA PRO A 274 7.67 2.70 22.66
C PRO A 274 6.45 3.26 23.40
N SER A 275 6.04 4.52 23.12
CA SER A 275 4.92 5.14 23.82
C SER A 275 3.61 4.41 23.50
N ILE A 276 2.80 4.18 24.53
CA ILE A 276 1.46 3.58 24.43
C ILE A 276 0.46 4.62 23.92
N GLU A 277 -0.38 4.21 22.98
CA GLU A 277 -1.40 5.00 22.32
C GLU A 277 -2.70 4.19 22.26
N ASN A 278 -3.83 4.89 22.21
CA ASN A 278 -5.12 4.25 21.99
C ASN A 278 -5.33 4.00 20.49
N CYS A 279 -5.82 2.81 20.16
CA CYS A 279 -6.13 2.37 18.81
C CYS A 279 -7.52 1.72 18.78
N SER A 280 -8.25 1.91 17.69
CA SER A 280 -9.51 1.25 17.40
C SER A 280 -9.57 0.88 15.93
N PHE A 281 -10.06 -0.33 15.67
CA PHE A 281 -10.38 -0.79 14.34
C PHE A 281 -11.87 -1.15 14.25
N HIS A 282 -12.53 -0.66 13.21
CA HIS A 282 -13.92 -1.00 12.92
C HIS A 282 -14.17 -1.07 11.42
N VAL A 283 -15.25 -1.76 11.07
CA VAL A 283 -15.77 -1.81 9.70
C VAL A 283 -17.10 -1.05 9.69
N ASP A 284 -17.24 -0.15 8.73
CA ASP A 284 -18.44 0.65 8.52
C ASP A 284 -18.96 0.50 7.10
N SER A 285 -20.22 0.89 6.88
CA SER A 285 -20.66 1.16 5.50
C SER A 285 -19.92 2.37 4.94
N ARG A 286 -19.68 2.38 3.62
CA ARG A 286 -19.05 3.51 2.94
C ARG A 286 -19.79 4.83 3.20
N VAL A 287 -21.11 4.81 3.14
CA VAL A 287 -21.96 6.01 3.37
C VAL A 287 -21.76 6.55 4.80
N SER A 288 -21.75 5.66 5.80
CA SER A 288 -21.52 6.05 7.20
C SER A 288 -20.15 6.66 7.39
N PHE A 289 -19.11 6.09 6.77
CA PHE A 289 -17.76 6.64 6.80
C PHE A 289 -17.70 8.04 6.16
N GLU A 290 -18.30 8.20 4.97
CA GLU A 290 -18.30 9.48 4.27
C GLU A 290 -18.94 10.59 5.12
N GLN A 291 -20.06 10.30 5.79
CA GLN A 291 -20.75 11.25 6.66
C GLN A 291 -19.95 11.62 7.91
N ARG A 292 -19.33 10.63 8.58
CA ARG A 292 -18.67 10.82 9.88
C ARG A 292 -17.22 11.27 9.79
N TYR A 293 -16.51 10.89 8.73
CA TYR A 293 -15.09 11.19 8.55
C TYR A 293 -14.85 12.14 7.39
N TRP A 294 -15.20 11.72 6.16
CA TRP A 294 -14.79 12.43 4.97
C TRP A 294 -15.39 13.84 4.86
N ASN A 295 -16.71 13.94 5.03
CA ASN A 295 -17.43 15.21 4.95
C ASN A 295 -17.02 16.17 6.09
N GLN A 296 -16.68 15.62 7.26
CA GLN A 296 -16.21 16.42 8.40
C GLN A 296 -14.82 17.04 8.15
N LEU A 297 -13.96 16.37 7.37
CA LEU A 297 -12.69 16.96 6.97
C LEU A 297 -12.87 18.16 6.02
N ASN A 298 -14.02 18.28 5.35
CA ASN A 298 -14.36 19.36 4.43
C ASN A 298 -13.26 19.62 3.39
N ILE A 299 -12.82 18.55 2.73
CA ILE A 299 -11.80 18.57 1.70
C ILE A 299 -12.49 18.52 0.34
N LYS A 300 -12.04 19.34 -0.62
CA LYS A 300 -12.65 19.45 -1.96
C LYS A 300 -12.49 18.19 -2.84
N LYS A 301 -11.70 17.21 -2.40
CA LYS A 301 -11.44 16.00 -3.16
C LYS A 301 -12.69 15.12 -3.08
N VAL A 302 -13.16 14.65 -4.22
CA VAL A 302 -14.29 13.71 -4.29
C VAL A 302 -13.75 12.30 -4.20
N LEU A 303 -14.37 11.46 -3.37
CA LEU A 303 -14.08 10.03 -3.33
C LEU A 303 -14.67 9.38 -4.58
N GLN A 304 -13.85 8.68 -5.35
CA GLN A 304 -14.29 8.02 -6.56
C GLN A 304 -15.00 6.71 -6.20
N ALA A 305 -16.02 6.35 -6.97
CA ALA A 305 -16.60 5.01 -6.92
C ALA A 305 -15.54 3.98 -7.34
N ALA A 306 -15.65 2.73 -6.88
CA ALA A 306 -14.77 1.71 -7.42
C ALA A 306 -15.08 1.48 -8.89
N HIS A 307 -14.02 1.16 -9.62
CA HIS A 307 -14.11 0.75 -11.01
C HIS A 307 -14.07 -0.77 -11.06
N PRO A 308 -14.66 -1.42 -12.07
CA PRO A 308 -14.49 -2.85 -12.27
C PRO A 308 -13.02 -3.21 -12.44
N ARG A 309 -12.62 -4.28 -11.78
CA ARG A 309 -11.26 -4.82 -11.72
C ARG A 309 -11.30 -6.26 -12.15
N TYR A 310 -10.19 -6.74 -12.70
CA TYR A 310 -10.02 -8.13 -13.09
C TYR A 310 -8.84 -8.72 -12.33
N TRP A 311 -9.00 -9.95 -11.85
CA TRP A 311 -7.93 -10.68 -11.16
C TRP A 311 -8.04 -12.17 -11.44
N LEU A 312 -6.94 -12.86 -11.19
CA LEU A 312 -6.83 -14.30 -11.34
C LEU A 312 -6.83 -14.92 -9.96
N GLU A 313 -7.76 -15.83 -9.70
CA GLU A 313 -7.90 -16.50 -8.41
C GLU A 313 -7.48 -17.96 -8.54
N CYS A 314 -6.39 -18.32 -7.86
CA CYS A 314 -5.83 -19.65 -7.78
C CYS A 314 -6.16 -20.31 -6.43
N TYR A 315 -6.65 -21.53 -6.49
CA TYR A 315 -7.04 -22.31 -5.31
C TYR A 315 -6.86 -23.81 -5.57
N LYS A 316 -6.84 -24.60 -4.50
CA LYS A 316 -6.78 -26.05 -4.58
C LYS A 316 -8.18 -26.65 -4.58
N SER A 317 -8.55 -27.29 -5.68
CA SER A 317 -9.79 -28.06 -5.82
C SER A 317 -9.57 -29.56 -5.56
N ASN A 318 -10.64 -30.35 -5.66
CA ASN A 318 -10.57 -31.82 -5.61
C ASN A 318 -9.78 -32.41 -6.80
N HIS A 319 -9.64 -31.67 -7.90
CA HIS A 319 -8.95 -32.11 -9.12
C HIS A 319 -7.52 -31.56 -9.22
N GLY A 320 -7.02 -30.90 -8.16
CA GLY A 320 -5.72 -30.25 -8.15
C GLY A 320 -5.85 -28.73 -8.10
N TRP A 321 -4.74 -28.05 -8.36
CA TRP A 321 -4.70 -26.59 -8.43
C TRP A 321 -5.41 -26.10 -9.68
N CYS A 322 -6.13 -24.99 -9.55
CA CYS A 322 -6.81 -24.37 -10.66
C CYS A 322 -6.89 -22.86 -10.49
N THR A 323 -6.86 -22.16 -11.60
CA THR A 323 -7.02 -20.71 -11.68
C THR A 323 -8.32 -20.35 -12.37
N SER A 324 -9.01 -19.36 -11.83
CA SER A 324 -10.25 -18.81 -12.40
C SER A 324 -10.12 -17.31 -12.62
N LEU A 325 -10.68 -16.83 -13.74
CA LEU A 325 -10.76 -15.40 -14.03
C LEU A 325 -11.91 -14.81 -13.23
N LYS A 326 -11.66 -13.69 -12.57
CA LYS A 326 -12.65 -12.99 -11.75
C LYS A 326 -12.74 -11.54 -12.18
N SER A 327 -13.91 -10.97 -11.96
CA SER A 327 -14.16 -9.54 -12.16
C SER A 327 -15.14 -9.02 -11.12
N GLY A 328 -14.98 -7.76 -10.73
CA GLY A 328 -15.82 -7.13 -9.73
C GLY A 328 -15.19 -5.84 -9.25
N THR A 329 -15.80 -5.20 -8.26
CA THR A 329 -15.25 -3.98 -7.66
C THR A 329 -14.50 -4.24 -6.36
N GLU A 330 -14.60 -5.46 -5.83
CA GLU A 330 -13.98 -5.94 -4.61
C GLU A 330 -13.40 -7.34 -4.87
N VAL A 331 -12.22 -7.65 -4.31
CA VAL A 331 -11.51 -8.93 -4.46
C VAL A 331 -11.81 -9.87 -3.30
#